data_AF-A0A0J1GUM1-F1
#
_entry.id   AF-A0A0J1GUM1-F1
#
_cell.length_a   1.000
_cell.length_b   1.000
_cell.length_c   1.000
_cell.angle_alpha   90.00
_cell.angle_beta   90.00
_cell.angle_gamma   90.00
#
_symmetry.space_group_name_H-M   'P 1'
#
loop_
_entity.id
_entity.type
_entity.pdbx_description
1 polymer ?
#
loop_
_entity_poly.entity_id
_entity_poly.type
_entity_poly.pdbx_seq_one_letter_code
_entity_poly.pdbx_strand_id
1 'polypeptide(L)'
;MVVLGLVFNLYWAAAVLGQSQWVVALVIMLVTAWALFPGSARFSLLLGGIGIGMDFMLIQAGVLAFDAEGMPLWLVLLWLGFASFVWIMRSRLLVMPYWLLGLIGSLGGAMSYLAGYRFDAASLPYGIELSGLVLLLCWGLFTFVAIGLLTTVNRLFGGRYAKPFRF
;
A
#
# COMPACT_ATOMS: atom_id res chain seq x y z
N MET A 1 -1.36 14.74 -10.60
CA MET A 1 -0.38 14.07 -9.71
C MET A 1 -0.73 14.33 -8.25
N VAL A 2 -0.78 15.60 -7.83
CA VAL A 2 -1.10 15.99 -6.45
C VAL A 2 -2.46 15.46 -5.98
N VAL A 3 -3.52 15.61 -6.78
CA VAL A 3 -4.88 15.17 -6.42
C VAL A 3 -4.95 13.68 -6.09
N LEU A 4 -4.38 12.80 -6.92
CA LEU A 4 -4.41 11.34 -6.66
C LEU A 4 -3.61 10.96 -5.41
N GLY A 5 -2.48 11.62 -5.17
CA GLY A 5 -1.70 11.46 -3.95
C GLY A 5 -2.48 11.92 -2.71
N LEU A 6 -3.18 13.06 -2.80
CA LEU A 6 -4.03 13.55 -1.71
C LEU A 6 -5.20 12.59 -1.42
N VAL A 7 -5.87 12.07 -2.46
CA VAL A 7 -6.95 11.08 -2.31
C VAL A 7 -6.45 9.83 -1.61
N PHE A 8 -5.27 9.32 -1.99
CA PHE A 8 -4.68 8.18 -1.30
C PHE A 8 -4.29 8.50 0.15
N ASN A 9 -3.73 9.68 0.43
CA ASN A 9 -3.43 10.10 1.80
C ASN A 9 -4.70 10.21 2.67
N LEU A 10 -5.83 10.66 2.10
CA LEU A 10 -7.12 10.66 2.80
C LEU A 10 -7.60 9.24 3.08
N TYR A 11 -7.46 8.32 2.12
CA TYR A 11 -7.78 6.91 2.32
C TYR A 11 -6.90 6.27 3.40
N TRP A 12 -5.60 6.56 3.37
CA TRP A 12 -4.64 6.12 4.39
C TRP A 12 -5.00 6.66 5.77
N ALA A 13 -5.29 7.96 5.88
CA ALA A 13 -5.67 8.59 7.14
C ALA A 13 -6.99 8.02 7.69
N ALA A 14 -7.97 7.78 6.83
CA ALA A 14 -9.21 7.11 7.18
C ALA A 14 -8.96 5.70 7.76
N ALA A 15 -8.03 4.94 7.17
CA ALA A 15 -7.67 3.62 7.67
C ALA A 15 -6.96 3.66 9.02
N VAL A 16 -5.98 4.55 9.17
CA VAL A 16 -5.14 4.63 10.37
C VAL A 16 -5.86 5.25 11.55
N LEU A 17 -6.62 6.33 11.33
CA LEU A 17 -7.35 7.03 12.40
C LEU A 17 -8.68 6.34 12.73
N GLY A 18 -9.33 5.74 11.73
CA GLY A 18 -10.64 5.10 11.89
C GLY A 18 -10.59 3.61 12.21
N GLN A 19 -9.49 2.93 11.86
CA GLN A 19 -9.23 1.52 12.14
C GLN A 19 -10.47 0.63 11.86
N SER A 20 -10.88 -0.20 12.83
CA SER A 20 -12.02 -1.11 12.72
C SER A 20 -13.37 -0.37 12.57
N GLN A 21 -13.49 0.87 13.06
CA GLN A 21 -14.75 1.62 12.99
C GLN A 21 -15.08 2.08 11.56
N TRP A 22 -14.06 2.28 10.71
CA TRP A 22 -14.22 2.88 9.39
C TRP A 22 -14.10 1.87 8.23
N VAL A 23 -14.12 0.57 8.54
CA VAL A 23 -14.03 -0.52 7.54
C VAL A 23 -15.05 -0.36 6.42
N VAL A 24 -16.30 -0.02 6.73
CA VAL A 24 -17.35 0.17 5.71
C VAL A 24 -17.00 1.31 4.75
N ALA A 25 -16.50 2.43 5.27
CA ALA A 25 -16.07 3.56 4.46
C ALA A 25 -14.89 3.19 3.54
N LEU A 26 -13.91 2.45 4.08
CA LEU A 26 -12.76 1.95 3.29
C LEU A 26 -13.22 1.02 2.16
N VAL A 27 -14.14 0.10 2.43
CA VAL A 27 -14.70 -0.79 1.39
C VAL A 27 -15.38 0.02 0.29
N ILE A 28 -16.22 1.00 0.65
CA ILE A 28 -16.89 1.85 -0.34
C ILE A 28 -15.87 2.59 -1.21
N MET A 29 -14.85 3.20 -0.60
CA MET A 29 -13.79 3.91 -1.32
C MET A 29 -13.00 2.98 -2.24
N LEU A 30 -12.64 1.78 -1.78
CA LEU A 30 -11.89 0.79 -2.54
C LEU A 30 -12.69 0.26 -3.72
N VAL A 31 -13.94 -0.14 -3.51
CA VAL A 31 -14.83 -0.63 -4.58
C VAL A 31 -15.09 0.47 -5.60
N THR A 32 -15.27 1.72 -5.16
CA THR A 32 -15.40 2.87 -6.05
C THR A 32 -14.13 3.06 -6.89
N ALA A 33 -12.94 2.96 -6.30
CA ALA A 33 -11.68 3.03 -7.04
C ALA A 33 -11.57 1.89 -8.07
N TRP A 34 -11.97 0.67 -7.71
CA TRP A 34 -11.95 -0.47 -8.63
C TRP A 34 -12.92 -0.31 -9.80
N ALA A 35 -14.11 0.25 -9.56
CA ALA A 35 -15.08 0.57 -10.60
C ALA A 35 -14.56 1.68 -11.54
N LEU A 36 -13.95 2.73 -10.98
CA LEU A 36 -13.46 3.88 -11.76
C LEU A 36 -12.16 3.60 -12.53
N PHE A 37 -11.32 2.69 -12.05
CA PHE A 37 -9.99 2.43 -12.60
C PHE A 37 -9.82 0.96 -13.01
N PRO A 38 -10.17 0.60 -14.25
CA PRO A 38 -10.02 -0.76 -14.76
C PRO A 38 -8.60 -1.31 -14.60
N GLY A 39 -8.52 -2.58 -14.20
CA GLY A 39 -7.26 -3.28 -13.91
C GLY A 39 -6.71 -3.05 -12.50
N SER A 40 -7.17 -2.02 -11.78
CA SER A 40 -6.70 -1.75 -10.42
C SER A 40 -7.05 -2.87 -9.46
N ALA A 41 -8.26 -3.44 -9.53
CA ALA A 41 -8.67 -4.57 -8.70
C ALA A 41 -7.73 -5.77 -8.83
N ARG A 42 -7.41 -6.19 -10.07
CA ARG A 42 -6.50 -7.32 -10.30
C ARG A 42 -5.11 -7.04 -9.74
N PHE A 43 -4.56 -5.87 -10.04
CA PHE A 43 -3.22 -5.52 -9.55
C PHE A 43 -3.19 -5.37 -8.03
N SER A 44 -4.26 -4.81 -7.47
CA SER A 44 -4.49 -4.64 -6.04
C SER A 44 -4.46 -5.97 -5.30
N LEU A 45 -5.19 -6.97 -5.80
CA LEU A 45 -5.19 -8.31 -5.20
C LEU A 45 -3.81 -8.99 -5.28
N LEU A 46 -3.08 -8.82 -6.39
CA LEU A 46 -1.75 -9.42 -6.56
C LEU A 46 -0.70 -8.76 -5.65
N LEU A 47 -0.51 -7.45 -5.77
CA LEU A 47 0.52 -6.73 -5.01
C LEU A 47 0.11 -6.58 -3.55
N GLY A 48 -1.17 -6.25 -3.29
CA GLY A 48 -1.72 -6.14 -1.95
C GLY A 48 -1.64 -7.46 -1.21
N GLY A 49 -1.90 -8.61 -1.86
CA GLY A 49 -1.72 -9.92 -1.26
C GLY A 49 -0.29 -10.19 -0.78
N ILE A 50 0.72 -9.76 -1.54
CA ILE A 50 2.13 -9.86 -1.13
C ILE A 50 2.41 -8.97 0.09
N GLY A 51 1.90 -7.74 0.11
CA GLY A 51 2.05 -6.82 1.24
C GLY A 51 1.33 -7.32 2.50
N ILE A 52 0.13 -7.86 2.34
CA ILE A 52 -0.63 -8.51 3.41
C ILE A 52 0.16 -9.68 3.99
N GLY A 53 0.75 -10.52 3.14
CA GLY A 53 1.61 -11.62 3.58
C GLY A 53 2.85 -11.14 4.33
N MET A 54 3.48 -10.05 3.87
CA MET A 54 4.61 -9.44 4.56
C MET A 54 4.21 -8.97 5.97
N ASP A 55 3.11 -8.23 6.11
CA ASP A 55 2.64 -7.75 7.42
C ASP A 55 2.23 -8.87 8.34
N PHE A 56 1.58 -9.91 7.81
CA PHE A 56 1.28 -11.10 8.60
C PHE A 56 2.56 -11.72 9.19
N MET A 57 3.63 -11.85 8.40
CA MET A 57 4.91 -12.36 8.92
C MET A 57 5.54 -11.43 9.96
N LEU A 58 5.43 -10.11 9.78
CA LEU A 58 5.92 -9.12 10.76
C LEU A 58 5.14 -9.16 12.07
N ILE A 59 3.83 -9.41 12.01
CA ILE A 59 2.96 -9.61 13.18
C ILE A 59 3.36 -10.88 13.92
N GLN A 60 3.49 -12.00 13.19
CA GLN A 60 3.89 -13.29 13.79
C GLN A 60 5.30 -13.23 14.39
N ALA A 61 6.20 -12.44 13.80
CA ALA A 61 7.53 -12.19 14.32
C ALA A 61 7.57 -11.18 15.48
N GLY A 62 6.44 -10.60 15.89
CA GLY A 62 6.36 -9.63 16.99
C GLY A 62 6.94 -8.26 16.68
N VAL A 63 7.28 -7.97 15.41
CA VAL A 63 7.77 -6.65 14.98
C VAL A 63 6.63 -5.63 14.99
N LEU A 64 5.44 -6.08 14.61
CA LEU A 64 4.20 -5.30 14.64
C LEU A 64 3.21 -5.96 15.60
N ALA A 65 2.47 -5.15 16.35
CA ALA A 65 1.33 -5.61 17.15
C ALA A 65 0.15 -4.66 16.95
N PHE A 66 -1.05 -5.22 17.02
CA PHE A 66 -2.31 -4.51 16.85
C PHE A 66 -3.28 -4.95 17.95
N ASP A 67 -4.26 -4.10 18.28
CA ASP A 67 -5.26 -4.40 19.32
C ASP A 67 -6.22 -5.53 18.93
N ALA A 68 -6.34 -5.82 17.62
CA ALA A 68 -7.12 -6.95 17.14
C ALA A 68 -6.34 -8.26 17.27
N GLU A 69 -7.05 -9.37 17.47
CA GLU A 69 -6.45 -10.70 17.36
C GLU A 69 -6.01 -10.95 15.90
N GLY A 70 -4.70 -10.87 15.65
CA GLY A 70 -4.10 -11.11 14.35
C GLY A 70 -4.16 -9.89 13.42
N MET A 71 -4.39 -10.14 12.12
CA MET A 71 -4.32 -9.09 11.10
C MET A 71 -5.62 -8.30 10.98
N PRO A 72 -5.64 -6.98 11.28
CA PRO A 72 -6.86 -6.19 11.22
C PRO A 72 -7.38 -6.03 9.78
N LEU A 73 -8.71 -6.11 9.61
CA LEU A 73 -9.33 -5.95 8.29
C LEU A 73 -9.06 -4.58 7.66
N TRP A 74 -8.98 -3.52 8.47
CA TRP A 74 -8.66 -2.18 7.97
C TRP A 74 -7.24 -2.10 7.37
N LEU A 75 -6.28 -2.88 7.89
CA LEU A 75 -4.93 -2.97 7.35
C LEU A 75 -4.89 -3.75 6.03
N VAL A 76 -5.68 -4.83 5.93
CA VAL A 76 -5.90 -5.55 4.66
C VAL A 76 -6.44 -4.58 3.59
N LEU A 77 -7.47 -3.81 3.93
CA LEU A 77 -8.05 -2.80 3.04
C LEU A 77 -7.06 -1.69 2.71
N LEU A 78 -6.20 -1.30 3.65
CA LEU A 78 -5.15 -0.32 3.43
C LEU A 78 -4.16 -0.80 2.36
N TRP A 79 -3.71 -2.06 2.46
CA TRP A 79 -2.85 -2.69 1.45
C TRP A 79 -3.48 -2.75 0.06
N LEU A 80 -4.76 -3.13 0.00
CA LEU A 80 -5.49 -3.18 -1.28
C LEU A 80 -5.64 -1.77 -1.88
N GLY A 81 -5.93 -0.76 -1.06
CA GLY A 81 -6.00 0.63 -1.50
C GLY A 81 -4.65 1.15 -1.99
N PHE A 82 -3.57 0.86 -1.27
CA PHE A 82 -2.20 1.21 -1.67
C PHE A 82 -1.82 0.58 -3.02
N ALA A 83 -2.05 -0.72 -3.17
CA ALA A 83 -1.76 -1.40 -4.42
C ALA A 83 -2.63 -0.87 -5.59
N SER A 84 -3.89 -0.52 -5.32
CA SER A 84 -4.75 0.16 -6.30
C SER A 84 -4.16 1.53 -6.71
N PHE A 85 -3.70 2.32 -5.74
CA PHE A 85 -3.05 3.61 -5.99
C PHE A 85 -1.79 3.46 -6.86
N VAL A 86 -0.94 2.46 -6.58
CA VAL A 86 0.24 2.15 -7.41
C VAL A 86 -0.17 1.86 -8.87
N TRP A 87 -1.22 1.08 -9.10
CA TRP A 87 -1.74 0.82 -10.45
C TRP A 87 -2.27 2.08 -11.14
N ILE A 88 -3.00 2.92 -10.41
CA ILE A 88 -3.56 4.17 -10.93
C ILE A 88 -2.44 5.12 -11.33
N MET A 89 -1.34 5.17 -10.56
CA MET A 89 -0.17 6.01 -10.81
C MET A 89 0.85 5.39 -11.79
N ARG A 90 0.59 4.19 -12.34
CA ARG A 90 1.58 3.40 -13.10
C ARG A 90 2.25 4.15 -14.25
N SER A 91 1.53 4.98 -15.00
CA SER A 91 2.08 5.72 -16.15
C SER A 91 3.13 6.74 -15.74
N ARG A 92 3.12 7.16 -14.47
CA ARG A 92 4.12 8.07 -13.89
C ARG A 92 5.23 7.28 -13.20
N LEU A 93 4.88 6.24 -12.45
CA LEU A 93 5.87 5.41 -11.77
C LEU A 93 6.82 4.72 -12.77
N LEU A 94 6.29 4.21 -13.89
CA LEU A 94 7.10 3.47 -14.87
C LEU A 94 8.07 4.34 -15.70
N VAL A 95 7.97 5.67 -15.63
CA VAL A 95 8.94 6.59 -16.27
C VAL A 95 9.99 7.13 -15.29
N MET A 96 9.86 6.82 -13.99
CA MET A 96 10.82 7.24 -12.97
C MET A 96 12.02 6.28 -12.93
N PRO A 97 13.22 6.76 -12.57
CA PRO A 97 14.38 5.90 -12.43
C PRO A 97 14.22 4.93 -11.25
N TYR A 98 14.69 3.69 -11.42
CA TYR A 98 14.48 2.61 -10.43
C TYR A 98 15.01 2.93 -9.03
N TRP A 99 16.16 3.62 -8.93
CA TRP A 99 16.73 3.99 -7.63
C TRP A 99 15.80 4.95 -6.86
N LEU A 100 15.10 5.85 -7.56
CA LEU A 100 14.18 6.81 -6.94
C LEU A 100 12.89 6.11 -6.49
N LEU A 101 12.37 5.18 -7.30
CA LEU A 101 11.24 4.33 -6.90
C LEU A 101 11.59 3.49 -5.68
N GLY A 102 12.79 2.89 -5.67
CA GLY A 102 13.34 2.15 -4.54
C GLY A 102 13.37 3.02 -3.29
N LEU A 103 13.96 4.22 -3.37
CA LEU A 103 14.08 5.15 -2.25
C LEU A 103 12.70 5.58 -1.69
N ILE A 104 11.81 6.05 -2.56
CA ILE A 104 10.48 6.53 -2.17
C ILE A 104 9.62 5.39 -1.62
N GLY A 105 9.66 4.21 -2.24
CA GLY A 105 8.89 3.05 -1.79
C GLY A 105 9.38 2.53 -0.44
N SER A 106 10.70 2.43 -0.26
CA SER A 106 11.31 1.94 0.99
C SER A 106 11.03 2.90 2.15
N LEU A 107 11.38 4.18 1.96
CA LEU A 107 11.21 5.20 3.00
C LEU A 107 9.73 5.49 3.27
N GLY A 108 8.94 5.68 2.21
CA GLY A 108 7.51 5.98 2.33
C GLY A 108 6.75 4.85 3.03
N GLY A 109 7.08 3.60 2.69
CA GLY A 109 6.59 2.42 3.36
C GLY A 109 6.92 2.39 4.85
N ALA A 110 8.21 2.40 5.20
CA ALA A 110 8.64 2.36 6.59
C ALA A 110 8.07 3.52 7.43
N MET A 111 8.10 4.75 6.89
CA MET A 111 7.54 5.93 7.56
C MET A 111 6.02 5.84 7.76
N SER A 112 5.31 5.09 6.91
CA SER A 112 3.88 4.84 7.07
C SER A 112 3.57 4.08 8.37
N TYR A 113 4.38 3.07 8.72
CA TYR A 113 4.23 2.31 9.97
C TYR A 113 4.65 3.13 11.17
N LEU A 114 5.72 3.92 11.06
CA LEU A 114 6.11 4.83 12.13
C LEU A 114 5.03 5.88 12.40
N ALA A 115 4.35 6.38 11.35
CA ALA A 115 3.21 7.26 11.51
C ALA A 115 2.02 6.53 12.14
N GLY A 116 1.69 5.31 11.71
CA GLY A 116 0.67 4.48 12.34
C GLY A 116 0.92 4.25 13.83
N TYR A 117 2.17 3.99 14.22
CA TYR A 117 2.59 3.92 15.62
C TYR A 117 2.35 5.23 16.37
N ARG A 118 2.62 6.39 15.76
CA ARG A 118 2.37 7.70 16.38
C ARG A 118 0.88 8.05 16.52
N PHE A 119 0.01 7.40 15.77
CA PHE A 119 -1.44 7.55 15.85
C PHE A 119 -2.11 6.40 16.61
N ASP A 120 -1.34 5.62 17.39
CA ASP A 120 -1.83 4.47 18.17
C ASP A 120 -2.58 3.43 17.33
N ALA A 121 -2.27 3.34 16.04
CA ALA A 121 -2.84 2.35 15.13
C ALA A 121 -2.05 1.04 15.09
N ALA A 122 -0.81 1.06 15.58
CA ALA A 122 0.06 -0.10 15.70
C ALA A 122 1.02 0.09 16.87
N SER A 123 1.41 -1.01 17.51
CA SER A 123 2.51 -1.04 18.46
C SER A 123 3.76 -1.64 17.81
N LEU A 124 4.94 -1.22 18.30
CA LEU A 124 6.25 -1.71 17.87
C LEU A 124 6.96 -2.39 19.07
N PRO A 125 6.67 -3.67 19.37
CA PRO A 125 7.19 -4.34 20.57
C PRO A 125 8.71 -4.37 20.68
N TYR A 126 9.42 -4.39 19.54
CA TYR A 126 10.88 -4.32 19.48
C TYR A 126 11.45 -2.90 19.53
N GLY A 127 10.61 -1.90 19.78
CA GLY A 127 10.98 -0.50 19.79
C GLY A 127 11.11 0.09 18.38
N ILE A 128 11.21 1.42 18.32
CA ILE A 128 11.20 2.18 17.06
C ILE A 128 12.43 1.89 16.19
N GLU A 129 13.61 1.74 16.82
CA GLU A 129 14.89 1.60 16.12
C GLU A 129 14.98 0.28 15.36
N LEU A 130 14.82 -0.84 16.06
CA LEU A 130 14.91 -2.17 15.45
C LEU A 130 13.75 -2.41 14.49
N SER A 131 12.51 -2.08 14.89
CA SER A 131 11.34 -2.25 14.02
C SER A 131 11.44 -1.35 12.78
N GLY A 132 11.90 -0.12 12.93
CA GLY A 132 12.11 0.82 11.82
C GLY A 132 13.13 0.31 10.81
N LEU A 133 14.25 -0.27 11.28
CA LEU A 133 15.25 -0.90 10.40
C LEU A 133 14.66 -2.11 9.66
N VAL A 134 13.97 -3.00 10.37
CA VAL A 134 13.31 -4.18 9.76
C VAL A 134 12.30 -3.74 8.70
N LEU A 135 11.45 -2.77 9.03
CA LEU A 135 10.46 -2.21 8.10
C LEU A 135 11.12 -1.60 6.87
N LEU A 136 12.22 -0.86 7.03
CA LEU A 136 12.95 -0.27 5.90
C LEU A 136 13.48 -1.35 4.95
N LEU A 137 14.05 -2.43 5.49
CA LEU A 137 14.57 -3.55 4.70
C LEU A 137 13.45 -4.32 4.00
N CYS A 138 12.37 -4.64 4.72
CA CYS A 138 11.20 -5.32 4.17
C CYS A 138 10.54 -4.51 3.05
N TRP A 139 10.34 -3.20 3.27
CA TRP A 139 9.80 -2.31 2.24
C TRP A 139 10.74 -2.10 1.06
N GLY A 140 12.06 -2.15 1.28
CA GLY A 140 13.04 -2.20 0.20
C GLY A 140 12.83 -3.39 -0.71
N LEU A 141 12.82 -4.59 -0.15
CA LEU A 141 12.58 -5.83 -0.90
C LEU A 141 11.21 -5.81 -1.59
N PHE A 142 10.16 -5.44 -0.86
CA PHE A 142 8.80 -5.32 -1.38
C PHE A 142 8.72 -4.34 -2.56
N THR A 143 9.43 -3.21 -2.48
CA THR A 143 9.44 -2.20 -3.55
C THR A 143 10.03 -2.76 -4.85
N PHE A 144 11.11 -3.54 -4.77
CA PHE A 144 11.66 -4.21 -5.97
C PHE A 144 10.66 -5.19 -6.58
N VAL A 145 9.96 -5.98 -5.74
CA VAL A 145 8.88 -6.87 -6.19
C VAL A 145 7.75 -6.06 -6.84
N ALA A 146 7.34 -4.94 -6.23
CA ALA A 146 6.29 -4.06 -6.72
C ALA A 146 6.63 -3.49 -8.10
N ILE A 147 7.87 -3.02 -8.31
CA ILE A 147 8.35 -2.50 -9.60
C ILE A 147 8.30 -3.59 -10.67
N GLY A 148 8.82 -4.79 -10.37
CA GLY A 148 8.84 -5.91 -11.30
C GLY A 148 7.44 -6.37 -11.70
N LEU A 149 6.55 -6.47 -10.69
CA LEU A 149 5.15 -6.84 -10.91
C LEU A 149 4.40 -5.77 -11.69
N LEU A 150 4.56 -4.48 -11.35
CA LEU A 150 3.94 -3.36 -12.05
C LEU A 150 4.35 -3.34 -13.53
N THR A 151 5.63 -3.51 -13.80
CA THR A 151 6.18 -3.54 -15.16
C THR A 151 5.60 -4.70 -15.95
N THR A 152 5.58 -5.91 -15.37
CA THR A 152 5.07 -7.12 -16.02
C THR A 152 3.57 -7.03 -16.30
N VAL A 153 2.76 -6.68 -15.29
CA VAL A 153 1.30 -6.59 -15.43
C VAL A 153 0.91 -5.46 -16.39
N ASN A 154 1.61 -4.32 -16.36
CA ASN A 154 1.36 -3.23 -17.31
C ASN A 154 1.71 -3.63 -18.76
N ARG A 155 2.76 -4.41 -18.99
CA ARG A 155 3.06 -4.94 -20.33
C ARG A 155 1.99 -5.90 -20.83
N LEU A 156 1.52 -6.82 -19.97
CA LEU A 156 0.55 -7.85 -20.35
C LEU A 156 -0.87 -7.31 -20.54
N PHE A 157 -1.28 -6.35 -19.71
CA PHE A 157 -2.68 -5.92 -19.65
C PHE A 157 -2.87 -4.40 -19.76
N GLY A 158 -1.81 -3.59 -19.71
CA GLY A 158 -1.92 -2.13 -19.71
C GLY A 158 -2.61 -1.57 -20.95
N GLY A 159 -2.38 -2.16 -22.13
CA GLY A 159 -3.06 -1.79 -23.38
C GLY A 159 -4.57 -2.03 -23.36
N ARG A 160 -5.07 -3.00 -22.57
CA ARG A 160 -6.51 -3.26 -22.39
C ARG A 160 -7.22 -2.22 -21.51
N TYR A 161 -6.44 -1.43 -20.77
CA TYR A 161 -6.94 -0.43 -19.82
C TYR A 161 -6.49 0.99 -20.17
N ALA A 162 -6.02 1.20 -21.40
CA ALA A 162 -5.81 2.53 -21.94
C ALA A 162 -7.18 3.20 -22.08
N LYS A 163 -7.51 4.11 -21.14
CA LYS A 163 -8.68 4.97 -21.33
C LYS A 163 -8.41 5.91 -22.52
N PRO A 164 -9.39 6.17 -23.40
CA PRO A 164 -9.25 7.11 -24.51
C PRO A 164 -9.16 8.58 -24.07
N PHE A 165 -9.36 8.88 -22.78
CA PHE A 165 -9.39 10.25 -22.29
C PHE A 165 -7.99 10.77 -21.94
N ARG A 166 -7.47 11.61 -22.83
CA ARG A 166 -6.45 12.62 -22.55
C ARG A 166 -7.14 13.78 -21.83
N PHE A 167 -6.67 14.12 -20.63
CA PHE A 167 -6.82 15.46 -20.07
C PHE A 167 -5.52 16.21 -20.32
#